data_AF-A0A975NSX6-F1
#
_entry.id   AF-A0A975NSX6-F1
#
_cell.length_a   1.000
_cell.length_b   1.000
_cell.length_c   1.000
_cell.angle_alpha   90.00
_cell.angle_beta   90.00
_cell.angle_gamma   90.00
#
_symmetry.space_group_name_H-M   'P 1'
#
loop_
_entity.id
_entity.type
_entity.pdbx_description
1 polymer ?
#
loop_
_entity_poly.entity_id
_entity_poly.type
_entity_poly.pdbx_seq_one_letter_code
_entity_poly.pdbx_strand_id
1 'polypeptide(L)'
;MVDWTDDRIAALSDQDLKNLLVNAERKSVAEVVAQCKAEMEKRDALKPRKASKPRTELKEFEHEMAGQLAAVGREMAAKYDLSEETAKAKSAGVKGFRAHKLLDAKGYAKLGGMQRDGSVAIDRYISYRRGTDVVSLNVFLLKDQPIEAHEFHVIAPKALLDGARPVAEIRPTATEAQKQSADSGLAFKDLPSAAAAFDAALAKITA
;
A
#
# COMPACT_ATOMS: atom_id res chain seq x y z
N MET A 1 -11.62 -29.98 -38.50
CA MET A 1 -12.00 -29.23 -37.28
C MET A 1 -11.81 -30.19 -36.13
N VAL A 2 -11.07 -29.82 -35.08
CA VAL A 2 -10.89 -30.72 -33.92
C VAL A 2 -12.18 -30.67 -33.12
N ASP A 3 -12.79 -31.84 -32.90
CA ASP A 3 -13.95 -31.98 -32.04
C ASP A 3 -13.52 -31.94 -30.56
N TRP A 4 -14.01 -30.94 -29.82
CA TRP A 4 -13.65 -30.68 -28.43
C TRP A 4 -14.76 -31.20 -27.52
N THR A 5 -14.57 -32.43 -27.04
CA THR A 5 -15.46 -33.03 -26.04
C THR A 5 -15.05 -32.64 -24.63
N ASP A 6 -15.99 -32.72 -23.69
CA ASP A 6 -15.74 -32.43 -22.26
C ASP A 6 -14.60 -33.29 -21.70
N ASP A 7 -14.51 -34.56 -22.08
CA ASP A 7 -13.43 -35.47 -21.64
C ASP A 7 -12.05 -35.01 -22.13
N ARG A 8 -11.97 -34.50 -23.37
CA ARG A 8 -10.71 -33.99 -23.93
C ARG A 8 -10.28 -32.71 -23.22
N ILE A 9 -11.23 -31.85 -22.87
CA ILE A 9 -10.98 -30.61 -22.12
C ILE A 9 -10.57 -30.93 -20.68
N ALA A 10 -11.23 -31.90 -20.03
CA ALA A 10 -10.90 -32.35 -18.69
C ALA A 10 -9.51 -32.98 -18.59
N ALA A 11 -9.04 -33.63 -19.66
CA ALA A 11 -7.70 -34.22 -19.74
C ALA A 11 -6.56 -33.19 -19.94
N LEU A 12 -6.87 -31.92 -20.24
CA LEU A 12 -5.86 -30.88 -20.46
C LEU A 12 -5.14 -30.49 -19.16
N SER A 13 -3.86 -30.14 -19.28
CA SER A 13 -3.16 -29.41 -18.23
C SER A 13 -3.79 -28.03 -17.99
N ASP A 14 -3.57 -27.43 -16.82
CA ASP A 14 -4.07 -26.07 -16.52
C ASP A 14 -3.54 -25.02 -17.52
N GLN A 15 -2.31 -25.19 -18.00
CA GLN A 15 -1.71 -24.30 -18.98
C GLN A 15 -2.40 -24.44 -20.34
N ASP A 16 -2.64 -25.67 -20.78
CA ASP A 16 -3.26 -25.95 -22.08
C ASP A 16 -4.74 -25.57 -22.11
N LEU A 17 -5.45 -25.74 -20.99
CA LEU A 17 -6.83 -25.29 -20.83
C LEU A 17 -6.96 -23.77 -20.97
N LYS A 18 -6.04 -23.00 -20.35
CA LYS A 18 -5.98 -21.54 -20.49
C LYS A 18 -5.64 -21.11 -21.91
N ASN A 19 -4.67 -21.78 -22.53
CA ASN A 19 -4.28 -21.50 -23.91
C ASN A 19 -5.42 -21.81 -24.89
N LEU A 20 -6.18 -22.88 -24.65
CA LEU A 20 -7.36 -23.22 -25.43
C LEU A 20 -8.46 -22.16 -25.26
N LEU A 21 -8.73 -21.74 -24.02
CA LEU A 21 -9.72 -20.70 -23.73
C LEU A 21 -9.40 -19.39 -24.47
N VAL A 22 -8.17 -18.88 -24.35
CA VAL A 22 -7.75 -17.64 -25.03
C VAL A 22 -7.89 -17.76 -26.56
N ASN A 23 -7.56 -18.93 -27.12
CA ASN A 23 -7.70 -19.17 -28.55
C ASN A 23 -9.16 -19.27 -28.99
N ALA A 24 -10.02 -19.90 -28.19
CA ALA A 24 -11.45 -20.02 -28.45
C ALA A 24 -12.15 -18.66 -28.36
N GLU A 25 -11.79 -17.83 -27.38
CA GLU A 25 -12.28 -16.44 -27.26
C GLU A 25 -11.85 -15.59 -28.46
N ARG A 26 -10.58 -15.67 -28.88
CA ARG A 26 -10.08 -14.96 -30.08
C ARG A 26 -10.80 -15.39 -31.37
N LYS A 27 -11.25 -16.64 -31.45
CA LYS A 27 -11.94 -17.20 -32.60
C LYS A 27 -13.47 -17.20 -32.44
N SER A 28 -14.00 -16.63 -31.36
CA SER A 28 -15.43 -16.57 -31.04
C SER A 28 -16.13 -17.94 -31.06
N VAL A 29 -15.46 -19.01 -30.63
CA VAL A 29 -16.04 -20.36 -30.55
C VAL A 29 -16.73 -20.54 -29.20
N ALA A 30 -17.97 -20.05 -29.09
CA ALA A 30 -18.69 -19.90 -27.82
C ALA A 30 -18.84 -21.21 -27.02
N GLU A 31 -19.06 -22.32 -27.69
CA GLU A 31 -19.22 -23.64 -27.06
C GLU A 31 -17.94 -24.08 -26.33
N VAL A 32 -16.78 -24.01 -27.00
CA VAL A 32 -15.48 -24.35 -26.41
C VAL A 32 -15.11 -23.38 -25.29
N VAL A 33 -15.48 -22.09 -25.41
CA VAL A 33 -15.32 -21.10 -24.32
C VAL A 33 -16.11 -21.52 -23.09
N ALA A 34 -17.38 -21.93 -23.26
CA ALA A 34 -18.24 -22.36 -22.16
C ALA A 34 -17.69 -23.64 -21.50
N GLN A 35 -17.28 -24.63 -22.28
CA GLN A 35 -16.69 -25.88 -21.77
C GLN A 35 -15.39 -25.63 -20.99
N CYS A 36 -14.50 -24.79 -21.52
CA CYS A 36 -13.26 -24.44 -20.82
C CYS A 36 -13.52 -23.72 -19.49
N LYS A 37 -14.48 -22.78 -19.46
CA LYS A 37 -14.86 -22.06 -18.23
C LYS A 37 -15.48 -23.00 -17.20
N ALA A 38 -16.37 -23.89 -17.62
CA ALA A 38 -16.99 -24.88 -16.74
C ALA A 38 -15.97 -25.83 -16.11
N GLU A 39 -15.00 -26.33 -16.89
CA GLU A 39 -13.94 -27.19 -16.36
C GLU A 39 -12.98 -26.42 -15.43
N MET A 40 -12.68 -25.15 -15.72
CA MET A 40 -11.91 -24.29 -14.80
C MET A 40 -12.64 -24.06 -13.47
N GLU A 41 -13.94 -23.75 -13.51
CA GLU A 41 -14.77 -23.58 -12.31
C GLU A 41 -14.88 -24.87 -11.49
N LYS A 42 -15.05 -26.02 -12.15
CA LYS A 42 -15.04 -27.33 -11.51
C LYS A 42 -13.71 -27.61 -10.81
N ARG A 43 -12.58 -27.34 -11.45
CA ARG A 43 -11.24 -27.46 -10.83
C ARG A 43 -11.09 -26.50 -9.64
N ASP A 44 -11.56 -25.28 -9.76
CA ASP A 44 -11.51 -24.29 -8.68
C ASP A 44 -12.40 -24.68 -7.49
N ALA A 45 -13.56 -25.28 -7.73
CA ALA A 45 -14.43 -25.80 -6.67
C ALA A 45 -13.82 -27.02 -5.96
N LEU A 46 -13.02 -27.83 -6.66
CA LEU A 46 -12.31 -28.98 -6.12
C LEU A 46 -11.01 -28.61 -5.40
N LYS A 47 -10.51 -27.37 -5.55
CA LYS A 47 -9.33 -26.92 -4.82
C LYS A 47 -9.66 -26.94 -3.32
N PRO A 48 -8.91 -27.66 -2.49
CA PRO A 48 -9.11 -27.63 -1.05
C PRO A 48 -8.94 -26.18 -0.58
N ARG A 49 -10.03 -25.58 -0.08
CA ARG A 49 -9.98 -24.27 0.56
C ARG A 49 -9.10 -24.43 1.79
N LYS A 50 -7.86 -23.98 1.70
CA LYS A 50 -6.99 -23.88 2.88
C LYS A 50 -7.74 -23.01 3.89
N ALA A 51 -8.04 -23.57 5.06
CA ALA A 51 -8.51 -22.78 6.18
C ALA A 51 -7.53 -21.61 6.33
N SER A 52 -8.06 -20.38 6.43
CA SER A 52 -7.22 -19.21 6.62
C SER A 52 -6.39 -19.47 7.87
N LYS A 53 -5.06 -19.53 7.73
CA LYS A 53 -4.19 -19.61 8.89
C LYS A 53 -4.49 -18.38 9.77
N PRO A 54 -4.57 -18.54 11.11
CA PRO A 54 -4.64 -17.38 12.00
C PRO A 54 -3.47 -16.45 11.69
N ARG A 55 -3.72 -15.15 11.74
CA ARG A 55 -2.65 -14.17 11.53
C ARG A 55 -1.61 -14.35 12.64
N THR A 56 -0.35 -14.14 12.30
CA THR A 56 0.67 -14.02 13.35
C THR A 56 0.40 -12.73 14.11
N GLU A 57 0.83 -12.68 15.38
CA GLU A 57 0.73 -11.49 16.23
C GLU A 57 1.24 -10.22 15.51
N LEU A 58 2.39 -10.32 14.83
CA LEU A 58 2.93 -9.23 14.01
C LEU A 58 1.97 -8.75 12.91
N LYS A 59 1.24 -9.67 12.25
CA LYS A 59 0.28 -9.32 11.19
C LYS A 59 -1.01 -8.74 11.74
N GLU A 60 -1.42 -9.12 12.94
CA GLU A 60 -2.53 -8.49 13.64
C GLU A 60 -2.16 -7.07 14.05
N PHE A 61 -1.00 -6.90 14.67
CA PHE A 61 -0.45 -5.59 15.04
C PHE A 61 -0.27 -4.66 13.83
N GLU A 62 0.33 -5.14 12.73
CA GLU A 62 0.46 -4.36 11.48
C GLU A 62 -0.91 -3.87 10.98
N HIS A 63 -1.91 -4.75 11.00
CA HIS A 63 -3.25 -4.43 10.52
C HIS A 63 -3.95 -3.41 11.42
N GLU A 64 -3.83 -3.57 12.73
CA GLU A 64 -4.38 -2.64 13.71
C GLU A 64 -3.77 -1.24 13.53
N MET A 65 -2.44 -1.13 13.51
CA MET A 65 -1.75 0.14 13.32
C MET A 65 -2.11 0.79 11.98
N ALA A 66 -2.23 0.00 10.90
CA ALA A 66 -2.67 0.53 9.61
C ALA A 66 -4.11 1.11 9.68
N GLY A 67 -4.98 0.53 10.51
CA GLY A 67 -6.32 1.05 10.80
C GLY A 67 -6.31 2.32 11.63
N GLN A 68 -5.47 2.39 12.67
CA GLN A 68 -5.31 3.57 13.51
C GLN A 68 -4.74 4.77 12.73
N LEU A 69 -3.70 4.56 11.92
CA LEU A 69 -3.17 5.58 11.01
C LEU A 69 -4.24 6.06 10.02
N ALA A 70 -5.09 5.15 9.53
CA ALA A 70 -6.18 5.54 8.64
C ALA A 70 -7.25 6.39 9.35
N ALA A 71 -7.50 6.16 10.64
CA ALA A 71 -8.38 7.01 11.44
C ALA A 71 -7.82 8.44 11.55
N VAL A 72 -6.53 8.58 11.86
CA VAL A 72 -5.84 9.89 11.84
C VAL A 72 -5.94 10.54 10.46
N GLY A 73 -5.70 9.79 9.39
CA GLY A 73 -5.82 10.30 8.03
C GLY A 73 -7.22 10.84 7.72
N ARG A 74 -8.27 10.14 8.14
CA ARG A 74 -9.66 10.62 7.95
C ARG A 74 -9.96 11.87 8.76
N GLU A 75 -9.49 11.94 10.00
CA GLU A 75 -9.62 13.15 10.83
C GLU A 75 -8.94 14.36 10.17
N MET A 76 -7.71 14.18 9.67
CA MET A 76 -6.99 15.25 8.97
C MET A 76 -7.67 15.66 7.66
N ALA A 77 -8.24 14.71 6.92
CA ALA A 77 -9.00 15.00 5.70
C ALA A 77 -10.36 15.69 5.99
N ALA A 78 -10.89 15.60 7.21
CA ALA A 78 -12.04 16.38 7.64
C ALA A 78 -11.65 17.81 8.06
N LYS A 79 -10.42 17.99 8.58
CA LYS A 79 -9.88 19.28 9.02
C LYS A 79 -9.31 20.13 7.87
N TYR A 80 -8.71 19.49 6.87
CA TYR A 80 -8.02 20.13 5.75
C TYR A 80 -8.56 19.63 4.41
N ASP A 81 -8.54 20.48 3.38
CA ASP A 81 -8.76 20.04 2.01
C ASP A 81 -7.51 19.31 1.48
N LEU A 82 -7.49 17.99 1.70
CA LEU A 82 -6.45 17.07 1.23
C LEU A 82 -6.85 16.35 -0.07
N SER A 83 -7.80 16.92 -0.83
CA SER A 83 -8.29 16.33 -2.08
C SER A 83 -7.19 16.27 -3.15
N GLU A 84 -7.33 15.32 -4.08
CA GLU A 84 -6.40 15.24 -5.22
C GLU A 84 -6.51 16.49 -6.11
N GLU A 85 -7.72 17.05 -6.20
CA GLU A 85 -8.05 18.25 -6.96
C GLU A 85 -7.26 19.45 -6.43
N THR A 86 -7.35 19.72 -5.13
CA THR A 86 -6.63 20.83 -4.50
C THR A 86 -5.12 20.61 -4.53
N ALA A 87 -4.66 19.38 -4.30
CA ALA A 87 -3.24 19.06 -4.44
C ALA A 87 -2.72 19.35 -5.86
N LYS A 88 -3.46 18.95 -6.91
CA LYS A 88 -3.09 19.23 -8.32
C LYS A 88 -3.10 20.72 -8.62
N ALA A 89 -4.17 21.43 -8.24
CA ALA A 89 -4.31 22.86 -8.48
C ALA A 89 -3.18 23.67 -7.82
N LYS A 90 -2.87 23.37 -6.56
CA LYS A 90 -1.81 24.03 -5.80
C LYS A 90 -0.40 23.58 -6.17
N SER A 91 -0.26 22.64 -7.12
CA SER A 91 1.02 22.13 -7.62
C SER A 91 1.19 22.38 -9.13
N ALA A 92 0.39 23.27 -9.71
CA ALA A 92 0.49 23.63 -11.11
C ALA A 92 1.92 24.09 -11.45
N GLY A 93 2.47 23.55 -12.56
CA GLY A 93 3.84 23.83 -13.00
C GLY A 93 4.91 22.87 -12.44
N VAL A 94 4.59 22.02 -11.45
CA VAL A 94 5.54 21.00 -10.98
C VAL A 94 5.58 19.83 -11.97
N LYS A 95 6.68 19.70 -12.70
CA LYS A 95 6.88 18.64 -13.70
C LYS A 95 6.74 17.26 -13.06
N GLY A 96 5.87 16.42 -13.65
CA GLY A 96 5.65 15.05 -13.20
C GLY A 96 4.93 14.94 -11.84
N PHE A 97 4.27 16.00 -11.39
CA PHE A 97 3.49 15.96 -10.16
C PHE A 97 2.41 14.88 -10.22
N ARG A 98 2.32 14.11 -9.12
CA ARG A 98 1.24 13.16 -8.88
C ARG A 98 0.82 13.32 -7.42
N ALA A 99 -0.45 13.65 -7.22
CA ALA A 99 -1.02 13.73 -5.88
C ALA A 99 -0.88 12.37 -5.18
N HIS A 100 -0.54 12.40 -3.89
CA HIS A 100 -0.57 11.19 -3.08
C HIS A 100 -2.01 10.94 -2.65
N LYS A 101 -2.49 9.70 -2.84
CA LYS A 101 -3.66 9.24 -2.08
C LYS A 101 -3.26 9.14 -0.62
N LEU A 102 -4.05 9.73 0.26
CA LEU A 102 -3.77 9.72 1.69
C LEU A 102 -3.73 8.29 2.23
N LEU A 103 -4.73 7.49 1.84
CA LEU A 103 -4.92 6.08 2.17
C LEU A 103 -4.71 5.18 0.94
N ASP A 104 -4.65 3.87 1.17
CA ASP A 104 -4.71 2.87 0.10
C ASP A 104 -6.13 2.70 -0.45
N ALA A 105 -6.29 1.86 -1.48
CA ALA A 105 -7.58 1.62 -2.13
C ALA A 105 -8.63 0.96 -1.21
N LYS A 106 -8.22 0.40 -0.06
CA LYS A 106 -9.11 -0.23 0.93
C LYS A 106 -9.40 0.70 2.11
N GLY A 107 -8.88 1.94 2.10
CA GLY A 107 -9.06 2.90 3.18
C GLY A 107 -8.16 2.66 4.39
N TYR A 108 -7.04 1.94 4.23
CA TYR A 108 -6.02 1.73 5.26
C TYR A 108 -4.75 2.55 4.97
N ALA A 109 -3.84 2.66 5.94
CA ALA A 109 -2.50 3.16 5.68
C ALA A 109 -1.82 2.33 4.57
N LYS A 110 -1.01 2.95 3.71
CA LYS A 110 -0.35 2.32 2.56
C LYS A 110 0.81 1.43 2.98
N LEU A 111 1.16 0.47 2.11
CA LEU A 111 2.35 -0.37 2.27
C LEU A 111 3.61 0.37 1.80
N GLY A 112 4.52 0.61 2.73
CA GLY A 112 5.82 1.23 2.52
C GLY A 112 6.79 0.36 1.72
N GLY A 113 7.77 1.01 1.09
CA GLY A 113 8.74 0.36 0.20
C GLY A 113 9.62 -0.64 0.95
N MET A 114 10.10 -0.26 2.14
CA MET A 114 11.00 -1.09 2.95
C MET A 114 10.32 -2.35 3.49
N GLN A 115 9.00 -2.31 3.71
CA GLN A 115 8.27 -3.53 4.07
C GLN A 115 7.97 -4.37 2.83
N ARG A 116 7.72 -3.73 1.67
CA ARG A 116 7.43 -4.43 0.41
C ARG A 116 8.60 -5.26 -0.09
N ASP A 117 9.82 -4.73 -0.02
CA ASP A 117 11.03 -5.48 -0.34
C ASP A 117 11.52 -6.37 0.82
N GLY A 118 10.83 -6.29 1.96
CA GLY A 118 11.13 -7.08 3.13
C GLY A 118 12.44 -6.68 3.78
N SER A 119 12.84 -5.40 3.79
CA SER A 119 13.96 -4.89 4.60
C SER A 119 13.58 -4.65 6.06
N VAL A 120 12.30 -4.41 6.33
CA VAL A 120 11.77 -4.16 7.69
C VAL A 120 10.52 -5.00 7.96
N ALA A 121 10.15 -5.15 9.23
CA ALA A 121 8.97 -5.91 9.62
C ALA A 121 7.67 -5.14 9.32
N ILE A 122 7.65 -3.84 9.63
CA ILE A 122 6.50 -2.94 9.43
C ILE A 122 6.98 -1.60 8.85
N ASP A 123 6.33 -1.16 7.78
CA ASP A 123 6.41 0.19 7.23
C ASP A 123 5.04 0.49 6.61
N ARG A 124 4.13 1.06 7.42
CA ARG A 124 2.79 1.48 6.97
C ARG A 124 2.66 2.98 7.11
N TYR A 125 2.06 3.65 6.14
CA TYR A 125 2.06 5.10 6.13
C TYR A 125 0.85 5.75 5.46
N ILE A 126 0.52 6.94 5.93
CA ILE A 126 -0.34 7.90 5.24
C ILE A 126 0.51 9.08 4.78
N SER A 127 0.14 9.73 3.68
CA SER A 127 0.91 10.90 3.24
C SER A 127 0.10 11.83 2.36
N TYR A 128 0.40 13.12 2.44
CA TYR A 128 -0.07 14.15 1.53
C TYR A 128 1.11 14.77 0.78
N ARG A 129 0.88 15.17 -0.47
CA ARG A 129 1.90 15.82 -1.31
C ARG A 129 1.31 17.06 -1.96
N ARG A 130 2.02 18.18 -1.85
CA ARG A 130 1.69 19.45 -2.51
C ARG A 130 2.99 20.11 -2.97
N GLY A 131 3.03 20.51 -4.24
CA GLY A 131 4.22 20.99 -4.91
C GLY A 131 5.33 19.94 -4.92
N THR A 132 6.50 20.35 -4.46
CA THR A 132 7.67 19.48 -4.25
C THR A 132 7.64 18.76 -2.90
N ASP A 133 6.74 19.16 -2.00
CA ASP A 133 6.78 18.78 -0.60
C ASP A 133 5.83 17.60 -0.32
N VAL A 134 6.28 16.72 0.58
CA VAL A 134 5.53 15.56 1.06
C VAL A 134 5.53 15.58 2.57
N VAL A 135 4.37 15.37 3.18
CA VAL A 135 4.24 15.10 4.62
C VAL A 135 3.70 13.69 4.78
N SER A 136 4.32 12.89 5.65
CA SER A 136 3.87 11.52 5.93
C SER A 136 3.89 11.21 7.42
N LEU A 137 2.95 10.37 7.83
CA LEU A 137 2.90 9.72 9.15
C LEU A 137 3.02 8.21 8.92
N ASN A 138 3.96 7.58 9.61
CA ASN A 138 4.34 6.19 9.42
C ASN A 138 4.33 5.46 10.76
N VAL A 139 4.04 4.16 10.74
CA VAL A 139 4.46 3.21 11.77
C VAL A 139 5.59 2.36 11.20
N PHE A 140 6.64 2.17 11.99
CA PHE A 140 7.87 1.53 11.55
C PHE A 140 8.38 0.54 12.60
N LEU A 141 8.81 -0.63 12.14
CA LEU A 141 9.44 -1.65 12.98
C LEU A 141 10.52 -2.36 12.17
N LEU A 142 11.76 -2.33 12.66
CA LEU A 142 12.86 -3.09 12.07
C LEU A 142 12.61 -4.59 12.15
N LYS A 143 13.29 -5.36 11.30
CA LYS A 143 13.28 -6.81 11.41
C LYS A 143 13.80 -7.28 12.76
N ASP A 144 13.27 -8.42 13.19
CA ASP A 144 13.73 -9.18 14.35
C ASP A 144 13.68 -8.40 15.68
N GLN A 145 13.00 -7.25 15.69
CA GLN A 145 12.71 -6.47 16.89
C GLN A 145 11.34 -6.90 17.47
N PRO A 146 11.17 -6.81 18.80
CA PRO A 146 9.88 -7.04 19.44
C PRO A 146 8.89 -5.93 19.03
N ILE A 147 7.58 -6.22 19.05
CA ILE A 147 6.53 -5.29 18.59
C ILE A 147 6.60 -3.96 19.35
N GLU A 148 6.93 -3.97 20.63
CA GLU A 148 7.03 -2.80 21.51
C GLU A 148 8.14 -1.83 21.08
N ALA A 149 9.09 -2.28 20.26
CA ALA A 149 10.14 -1.43 19.71
C ALA A 149 9.67 -0.56 18.54
N HIS A 150 8.42 -0.72 18.08
CA HIS A 150 7.88 0.09 16.99
C HIS A 150 7.95 1.59 17.31
N GLU A 151 7.98 2.38 16.25
CA GLU A 151 7.97 3.82 16.33
C GLU A 151 6.99 4.40 15.34
N PHE A 152 6.56 5.62 15.64
CA PHE A 152 5.82 6.46 14.71
C PHE A 152 6.74 7.53 14.17
N HIS A 153 6.82 7.67 12.85
CA HIS A 153 7.68 8.65 12.20
C HIS A 153 6.84 9.66 11.42
N VAL A 154 7.10 10.95 11.66
CA VAL A 154 6.61 12.03 10.81
C VAL A 154 7.76 12.49 9.92
N ILE A 155 7.62 12.33 8.62
CA ILE A 155 8.67 12.65 7.63
C ILE A 155 8.13 13.72 6.69
N ALA A 156 8.85 14.84 6.62
CA ALA A 156 8.52 16.01 5.81
C ALA A 156 9.75 16.94 5.64
N PRO A 157 9.76 17.89 4.69
CA PRO A 157 10.81 18.90 4.59
C PRO A 157 11.05 19.60 5.92
N LYS A 158 12.31 19.95 6.22
CA LYS A 158 12.72 20.59 7.48
C LYS A 158 11.90 21.84 7.82
N ALA A 159 11.52 22.63 6.82
CA ALA A 159 10.70 23.84 7.03
C ALA A 159 9.31 23.56 7.61
N LEU A 160 8.80 22.33 7.48
CA LEU A 160 7.50 21.92 8.00
C LEU A 160 7.59 21.31 9.40
N LEU A 161 8.79 20.98 9.89
CA LEU A 161 8.99 20.23 11.13
C LEU A 161 9.94 20.95 12.10
N ASP A 162 9.43 21.27 13.28
CA ASP A 162 10.23 21.88 14.33
C ASP A 162 11.03 20.80 15.07
N GLY A 163 12.36 20.99 15.19
CA GLY A 163 13.25 20.02 15.84
C GLY A 163 13.55 18.75 15.02
N ALA A 164 13.28 18.76 13.71
CA ALA A 164 13.53 17.59 12.87
C ALA A 164 15.02 17.24 12.73
N ARG A 165 15.27 15.94 12.62
CA ARG A 165 16.59 15.34 12.35
C ARG A 165 16.61 14.73 10.94
N PRO A 166 17.80 14.51 10.35
CA PRO A 166 17.92 13.80 9.08
C PRO A 166 17.19 12.45 9.07
N VAL A 167 16.51 12.10 7.98
CA VAL A 167 15.79 10.82 7.84
C VAL A 167 16.74 9.62 8.00
N ALA A 168 18.01 9.78 7.61
CA ALA A 168 19.02 8.73 7.80
C ALA A 168 19.25 8.36 9.29
N GLU A 169 18.97 9.27 10.23
CA GLU A 169 19.10 8.97 11.66
C GLU A 169 17.90 8.16 12.20
N ILE A 170 16.71 8.36 11.64
CA ILE A 170 15.48 7.63 12.03
C ILE A 170 15.27 6.34 11.23
N ARG A 171 15.87 6.25 10.04
CA ARG A 171 15.82 5.07 9.15
C ARG A 171 17.24 4.69 8.71
N PRO A 172 18.09 4.24 9.64
CA PRO A 172 19.52 4.01 9.36
C PRO A 172 19.78 2.87 8.37
N THR A 173 18.81 1.98 8.14
CA THR A 173 18.92 0.87 7.20
C THR A 173 18.38 1.19 5.81
N ALA A 174 17.85 2.39 5.59
CA ALA A 174 17.31 2.78 4.28
C ALA A 174 18.43 2.91 3.25
N THR A 175 18.30 2.17 2.16
CA THR A 175 19.16 2.28 0.98
C THR A 175 18.77 3.48 0.11
N GLU A 176 19.61 3.86 -0.86
CA GLU A 176 19.28 4.90 -1.84
C GLU A 176 17.98 4.60 -2.61
N ALA A 177 17.68 3.32 -2.88
CA ALA A 177 16.44 2.91 -3.53
C ALA A 177 15.19 3.10 -2.65
N GLN A 178 15.38 3.23 -1.34
CA GLN A 178 14.33 3.41 -0.32
C GLN A 178 14.28 4.84 0.21
N LYS A 179 15.04 5.75 -0.41
CA LYS A 179 15.12 7.15 -0.02
C LYS A 179 13.74 7.79 0.00
N GLN A 180 13.43 8.43 1.12
CA GLN A 180 12.18 9.16 1.27
C GLN A 180 12.24 10.44 0.44
N SER A 181 11.08 10.91 -0.04
CA SER A 181 11.01 12.13 -0.83
C SER A 181 11.37 13.39 -0.03
N ALA A 182 11.25 13.33 1.30
CA ALA A 182 11.74 14.34 2.21
C ALA A 182 12.95 13.82 2.99
N ASP A 183 13.81 14.73 3.44
CA ASP A 183 15.11 14.44 4.05
C ASP A 183 15.14 14.58 5.57
N SER A 184 14.04 15.04 6.17
CA SER A 184 13.94 15.32 7.60
C SER A 184 12.75 14.60 8.24
N GLY A 185 12.86 14.28 9.53
CA GLY A 185 11.79 13.63 10.26
C GLY A 185 11.88 13.71 11.78
N LEU A 186 10.79 13.31 12.42
CA LEU A 186 10.59 13.16 13.86
C LEU A 186 10.20 11.72 14.16
N ALA A 187 10.63 11.20 15.31
CA ALA A 187 10.30 9.86 15.77
C ALA A 187 9.63 9.92 17.16
N PHE A 188 8.59 9.12 17.34
CA PHE A 188 7.74 9.09 18.52
C PHE A 188 7.49 7.64 18.95
N LYS A 189 7.23 7.43 20.24
CA LYS A 189 6.82 6.12 20.79
C LYS A 189 5.31 5.93 20.83
N ASP A 190 4.54 7.00 20.66
CA ASP A 190 3.08 6.97 20.71
C ASP A 190 2.46 7.67 19.50
N LEU A 191 1.34 7.11 19.04
CA LEU A 191 0.60 7.63 17.90
C LEU A 191 0.02 9.04 18.14
N PRO A 192 -0.53 9.39 19.33
CA PRO A 192 -1.06 10.74 19.57
C PRO A 192 -0.03 11.85 19.35
N SER A 193 1.19 11.70 19.87
CA SER A 193 2.26 12.68 19.68
C SER A 193 2.67 12.80 18.20
N ALA A 194 2.77 11.67 17.50
CA ALA A 194 3.06 11.67 16.07
C ALA A 194 1.93 12.28 15.23
N ALA A 195 0.67 12.03 15.60
CA ALA A 195 -0.50 12.60 14.94
C ALA A 195 -0.55 14.13 15.11
N ALA A 196 -0.24 14.65 16.31
CA ALA A 196 -0.15 16.08 16.55
C ALA A 196 0.96 16.75 15.72
N ALA A 197 2.12 16.10 15.59
CA ALA A 197 3.20 16.60 14.73
C ALA A 197 2.83 16.55 13.23
N PHE A 198 2.13 15.49 12.81
CA PHE A 198 1.60 15.37 11.44
C PHE A 198 0.57 16.46 11.13
N ASP A 199 -0.34 16.73 12.05
CA ASP A 199 -1.33 17.81 11.99
C ASP A 199 -0.64 19.18 11.84
N ALA A 200 0.35 19.49 12.68
CA ALA A 200 1.12 20.73 12.59
C ALA A 200 1.83 20.90 11.24
N ALA A 201 2.41 19.82 10.70
CA ALA A 201 3.04 19.82 9.38
C ALA A 201 2.00 19.99 8.25
N LEU A 202 0.81 19.39 8.38
CA LEU A 202 -0.29 19.59 7.46
C LEU A 202 -0.82 21.02 7.49
N ALA A 203 -0.94 21.65 8.66
CA ALA A 203 -1.30 23.06 8.77
C ALA A 203 -0.35 23.95 7.96
N LYS A 204 0.97 23.70 8.06
CA LYS A 204 1.99 24.45 7.31
C LYS A 204 1.93 24.21 5.79
N ILE A 205 1.78 22.96 5.33
CA ILE A 205 1.74 22.67 3.88
C ILE A 205 0.39 23.05 3.22
N THR A 206 -0.68 23.16 4.01
CA THR A 206 -2.02 23.49 3.52
C THR A 206 -2.32 24.98 3.51
N ALA A 207 -1.55 25.79 4.25
CA ALA A 207 -1.57 27.26 4.15
C ALA A 207 -1.40 27.77 2.70
#